data_AF-K1UQB9-F1
#
_entry.id   AF-K1UQB9-F1
#
_cell.length_a   1.000
_cell.length_b   1.000
_cell.length_c   1.000
_cell.angle_alpha   90.00
_cell.angle_beta   90.00
_cell.angle_gamma   90.00
#
_symmetry.space_group_name_H-M   'P 1'
#
loop_
_entity.id
_entity.type
_entity.pdbx_description
1 polymer ?
#
loop_
_entity_poly.entity_id
_entity_poly.type
_entity_poly.pdbx_seq_one_letter_code
_entity_poly.pdbx_strand_id
1 'polypeptide(L)'
;SEAEAVQAAILLHDIGHGPFSHVLENTLAGGVSHEEISLMLMERMNKDMKGQLNLAIQIFKDEYPKKFLHQLVSGQLDMDRLDYLRRDSFYTGVSEGNIGSARIIKMLDVKDDHLVVESKGIYSIENFLMSRRLMYWQVYLHKTSVASEKMLVNTLTRAKELALRGVELFASPALRFFL
;
A
#
# COMPACT_ATOMS: atom_id res chain seq x y z
N SER A 1 -18.13 -1.59 15.11
CA SER A 1 -19.17 -1.97 14.11
C SER A 1 -18.49 -2.46 12.82
N GLU A 2 -19.21 -2.96 11.80
CA GLU A 2 -18.60 -3.30 10.49
C GLU A 2 -17.93 -2.07 9.84
N ALA A 3 -18.60 -0.91 9.90
CA ALA A 3 -18.08 0.35 9.37
C ALA A 3 -16.77 0.77 10.06
N GLU A 4 -16.73 0.71 11.39
CA GLU A 4 -15.52 1.02 12.16
C GLU A 4 -14.39 0.02 11.86
N ALA A 5 -14.73 -1.27 11.69
CA ALA A 5 -13.74 -2.30 11.39
C ALA A 5 -13.10 -2.12 10.01
N VAL A 6 -13.89 -1.83 8.97
CA VAL A 6 -13.32 -1.55 7.63
C VAL A 6 -12.53 -0.23 7.62
N GLN A 7 -12.96 0.78 8.39
CA GLN A 7 -12.19 2.03 8.58
C GLN A 7 -10.86 1.79 9.28
N ALA A 8 -10.83 0.95 10.32
CA ALA A 8 -9.60 0.57 10.98
C ALA A 8 -8.70 -0.28 10.07
N ALA A 9 -9.28 -1.19 9.28
CA ALA A 9 -8.53 -2.00 8.32
C ALA A 9 -7.83 -1.13 7.26
N ILE A 10 -8.54 -0.17 6.64
CA ILE A 10 -7.91 0.75 5.68
C ILE A 10 -6.95 1.74 6.34
N LEU A 11 -7.17 2.13 7.60
CA LEU A 11 -6.20 2.97 8.31
C LEU A 11 -4.86 2.24 8.55
N LEU A 12 -4.91 0.92 8.70
CA LEU A 12 -3.76 0.10 9.07
C LEU A 12 -3.16 -0.69 7.90
N HIS A 13 -3.76 -0.67 6.69
CA HIS A 13 -3.35 -1.55 5.58
C HIS A 13 -1.84 -1.44 5.25
N ASP A 14 -1.31 -0.21 5.27
CA ASP A 14 0.09 0.11 4.96
C ASP A 14 0.99 0.28 6.19
N ILE A 15 0.55 -0.09 7.39
CA ILE A 15 1.35 0.11 8.62
C ILE A 15 2.69 -0.63 8.61
N GLY A 16 2.80 -1.70 7.83
CA GLY A 16 4.01 -2.49 7.65
C GLY A 16 5.08 -1.86 6.76
N HIS A 17 4.82 -0.73 6.09
CA HIS A 17 5.79 -0.09 5.24
C HIS A 17 6.94 0.56 6.03
N GLY A 18 8.13 -0.02 5.89
CA GLY A 18 9.39 0.63 6.28
C GLY A 18 9.86 1.68 5.25
N PRO A 19 10.94 2.42 5.54
CA PRO A 19 11.49 3.40 4.60
C PRO A 19 11.99 2.68 3.34
N PHE A 20 11.50 3.08 2.16
CA PHE A 20 11.78 2.38 0.90
C PHE A 20 11.47 0.87 0.99
N SER A 21 10.30 0.52 1.53
CA SER A 21 9.88 -0.86 1.82
C SER A 21 10.31 -1.88 0.76
N HIS A 22 10.01 -1.65 -0.52
CA HIS A 22 10.38 -2.56 -1.61
C HIS A 22 11.89 -2.76 -1.77
N VAL A 23 12.69 -1.73 -1.50
CA VAL A 23 14.15 -1.84 -1.52
C VAL A 23 14.63 -2.67 -0.33
N LEU A 24 14.06 -2.44 0.86
CA LEU A 24 14.43 -3.18 2.08
C LEU A 24 14.03 -4.65 2.01
N GLU A 25 12.83 -4.96 1.52
CA GLU A 25 12.34 -6.33 1.27
C GLU A 25 13.34 -7.13 0.44
N ASN A 26 13.85 -6.51 -0.63
CA ASN A 26 14.77 -7.13 -1.58
C ASN A 26 16.24 -7.21 -1.12
N THR A 27 16.64 -6.48 -0.08
CA THR A 27 18.07 -6.38 0.31
C THR A 27 18.34 -6.80 1.75
N LEU A 28 17.59 -6.25 2.70
CA LEU A 28 17.90 -6.33 4.12
C LEU A 28 16.95 -7.26 4.87
N ALA A 29 15.67 -7.27 4.51
CA ALA A 29 14.60 -7.96 5.25
C ALA A 29 14.34 -9.42 4.80
N GLY A 30 15.16 -9.97 3.91
CA GLY A 30 15.17 -11.42 3.63
C GLY A 30 13.87 -11.99 3.06
N GLY A 31 13.10 -11.18 2.33
CA GLY A 31 11.85 -11.61 1.70
C GLY A 31 10.59 -11.53 2.57
N VAL A 32 10.66 -10.92 3.76
CA VAL A 32 9.46 -10.57 4.53
C VAL A 32 8.75 -9.40 3.87
N SER A 33 7.51 -9.59 3.45
CA SER A 33 6.69 -8.55 2.79
C SER A 33 6.11 -7.55 3.80
N HIS A 34 5.84 -6.33 3.34
CA HIS A 34 5.13 -5.31 4.11
C HIS A 34 3.73 -5.79 4.53
N GLU A 35 3.04 -6.60 3.73
CA GLU A 35 1.74 -7.18 4.10
C GLU A 35 1.84 -8.09 5.33
N GLU A 36 2.88 -8.93 5.40
CA GLU A 36 3.15 -9.77 6.59
C GLU A 36 3.46 -8.91 7.81
N ILE A 37 4.26 -7.86 7.65
CA ILE A 37 4.59 -6.92 8.72
C ILE A 37 3.34 -6.16 9.18
N SER A 38 2.50 -5.70 8.25
CA SER A 38 1.22 -5.04 8.53
C SER A 38 0.36 -5.94 9.41
N LEU A 39 0.19 -7.21 9.03
CA LEU A 39 -0.58 -8.17 9.82
C LEU A 39 0.01 -8.39 11.22
N MET A 40 1.34 -8.56 11.32
CA MET A 40 2.02 -8.71 12.62
C MET A 40 1.80 -7.50 13.54
N LEU A 41 1.86 -6.29 12.98
CA LEU A 41 1.63 -5.05 13.73
C LEU A 41 0.16 -4.89 14.12
N MET A 42 -0.77 -5.23 13.22
CA MET A 42 -2.20 -5.24 13.53
C MET A 42 -2.52 -6.21 14.68
N GLU A 43 -1.99 -7.43 14.66
CA GLU A 43 -2.19 -8.42 15.73
C GLU A 43 -1.59 -7.95 17.06
N ARG A 44 -0.41 -7.31 17.01
CA ARG A 44 0.20 -6.71 18.19
C ARG A 44 -0.66 -5.59 18.78
N MET A 45 -1.12 -4.65 17.95
CA MET A 45 -2.01 -3.58 18.39
C MET A 45 -3.33 -4.14 18.93
N ASN A 46 -3.85 -5.18 18.30
CA ASN A 46 -5.09 -5.83 18.72
C ASN A 46 -4.97 -6.42 20.14
N LYS A 47 -3.81 -7.04 20.45
CA LYS A 47 -3.50 -7.50 21.80
C LYS A 47 -3.49 -6.36 22.81
N ASP A 48 -2.81 -5.25 22.49
CA ASP A 48 -2.73 -4.07 23.36
C ASP A 48 -4.11 -3.41 23.56
N MET A 49 -4.94 -3.43 22.52
CA MET A 49 -6.32 -2.90 22.53
C MET A 49 -7.37 -3.92 23.00
N LYS A 50 -6.95 -5.07 23.54
CA LYS A 50 -7.85 -6.09 24.11
C LYS A 50 -8.91 -6.61 23.12
N GLY A 51 -8.53 -6.85 21.87
CA GLY A 51 -9.39 -7.49 20.86
C GLY A 51 -10.27 -6.54 20.04
N GLN A 52 -10.11 -5.22 20.19
CA GLN A 52 -10.92 -4.22 19.46
C GLN A 52 -10.74 -4.28 17.93
N LEU A 53 -9.62 -4.82 17.43
CA LEU A 53 -9.33 -4.92 16.00
C LEU A 53 -9.67 -6.30 15.41
N ASN A 54 -10.23 -7.24 16.18
CA ASN A 54 -10.55 -8.59 15.71
C ASN A 54 -11.31 -8.60 14.37
N LEU A 55 -12.36 -7.78 14.26
CA LEU A 55 -13.18 -7.70 13.05
C LEU A 55 -12.43 -7.02 11.90
N ALA A 56 -11.61 -6.01 12.19
CA ALA A 56 -10.80 -5.32 11.17
C ALA A 56 -9.76 -6.27 10.56
N ILE A 57 -9.10 -7.08 11.38
CA ILE A 57 -8.15 -8.10 10.93
C ILE A 57 -8.85 -9.19 10.11
N GLN A 58 -10.04 -9.64 10.52
CA GLN A 58 -10.84 -10.60 9.73
C GLN A 58 -11.22 -10.04 8.35
N ILE A 59 -11.60 -8.76 8.26
CA ILE A 59 -11.88 -8.10 6.98
C ILE A 59 -10.58 -7.95 6.16
N PHE A 60 -9.49 -7.54 6.77
CA PHE A 60 -8.19 -7.36 6.11
C PHE A 60 -7.70 -8.67 5.47
N LYS A 61 -7.83 -9.80 6.17
CA LYS A 61 -7.44 -11.14 5.69
C LYS A 61 -8.42 -11.80 4.72
N ASP A 62 -9.52 -11.13 4.37
CA ASP A 62 -10.64 -11.70 3.63
C ASP A 62 -11.26 -12.95 4.30
N GLU A 63 -11.29 -13.00 5.63
CA GLU A 63 -11.88 -14.12 6.39
C GLU A 63 -13.30 -13.82 6.87
N TYR A 64 -13.82 -12.62 6.58
CA TYR A 64 -15.17 -12.19 6.94
C TYR A 64 -16.21 -12.58 5.88
N PRO A 65 -17.47 -12.95 6.26
CA PRO A 65 -18.47 -13.41 5.30
C PRO A 65 -18.92 -12.40 4.23
N LYS A 66 -18.86 -11.09 4.52
CA LYS A 66 -19.21 -10.02 3.57
C LYS A 66 -17.96 -9.58 2.80
N LYS A 67 -17.73 -10.16 1.63
CA LYS A 67 -16.51 -9.99 0.83
C LYS A 67 -16.34 -8.58 0.26
N PHE A 68 -17.43 -7.86 0.00
CA PHE A 68 -17.33 -6.48 -0.46
C PHE A 68 -16.58 -5.56 0.54
N LEU A 69 -16.57 -5.88 1.84
CA LEU A 69 -15.82 -5.11 2.83
C LEU A 69 -14.32 -5.24 2.64
N HIS A 70 -13.82 -6.45 2.34
CA HIS A 70 -12.42 -6.65 2.00
C HIS A 70 -12.07 -5.94 0.68
N GLN A 71 -12.97 -5.99 -0.32
CA GLN A 71 -12.77 -5.33 -1.61
C GLN A 71 -12.61 -3.80 -1.51
N LEU A 72 -13.16 -3.17 -0.47
CA LEU A 72 -12.94 -1.74 -0.18
C LEU A 72 -11.51 -1.46 0.32
N VAL A 73 -10.86 -2.45 0.94
CA VAL A 73 -9.49 -2.36 1.45
C VAL A 73 -8.47 -2.76 0.39
N SER A 74 -8.71 -3.89 -0.29
CA SER A 74 -7.84 -4.42 -1.34
C SER A 74 -8.69 -4.96 -2.49
N GLY A 75 -8.51 -4.41 -3.68
CA GLY A 75 -9.35 -4.73 -4.84
C GLY A 75 -9.01 -3.92 -6.09
N GLN A 76 -9.90 -3.94 -7.07
CA GLN A 76 -9.74 -3.11 -8.29
C GLN A 76 -10.19 -1.66 -8.08
N LEU A 77 -11.11 -1.45 -7.14
CA LEU A 77 -11.72 -0.17 -6.78
C LEU A 77 -11.60 0.09 -5.26
N ASP A 78 -10.49 -0.38 -4.68
CA ASP A 78 -10.18 -0.16 -3.27
C ASP A 78 -9.95 1.32 -2.96
N MET A 79 -10.06 1.66 -1.67
CA MET A 79 -9.86 3.03 -1.22
C MET A 79 -8.39 3.46 -1.30
N ASP A 80 -7.46 2.50 -1.21
CA ASP A 80 -6.02 2.72 -1.35
C ASP A 80 -5.68 3.34 -2.71
N ARG A 81 -6.02 2.66 -3.82
CA ARG A 81 -5.73 3.16 -5.18
C ARG A 81 -6.44 4.44 -5.51
N LEU A 82 -7.67 4.61 -5.02
CA LEU A 82 -8.43 5.84 -5.21
C LEU A 82 -7.79 7.04 -4.49
N ASP A 83 -7.09 6.81 -3.37
CA ASP A 83 -6.34 7.83 -2.67
C ASP A 83 -4.99 8.08 -3.33
N TYR A 84 -4.12 7.07 -3.44
CA TYR A 84 -2.74 7.30 -3.85
C TYR A 84 -2.65 7.80 -5.30
N LEU A 85 -3.46 7.32 -6.24
CA LEU A 85 -3.40 7.82 -7.63
C LEU A 85 -3.71 9.32 -7.70
N ARG A 86 -4.72 9.77 -6.94
CA ARG A 86 -5.10 11.18 -6.86
C ARG A 86 -4.06 12.00 -6.12
N ARG A 87 -3.58 11.49 -4.99
CA ARG A 87 -2.56 12.12 -4.14
C ARG A 87 -1.26 12.30 -4.91
N ASP A 88 -0.75 11.24 -5.52
CA ASP A 88 0.51 11.25 -6.25
C ASP A 88 0.43 12.17 -7.46
N SER A 89 -0.66 12.11 -8.23
CA SER A 89 -0.91 13.05 -9.33
C SER A 89 -0.86 14.51 -8.85
N PHE A 90 -1.50 14.81 -7.72
CA PHE A 90 -1.51 16.14 -7.13
C PHE A 90 -0.10 16.60 -6.70
N TYR A 91 0.65 15.77 -5.97
CA TYR A 91 1.96 16.16 -5.45
C TYR A 91 3.08 16.16 -6.50
N THR A 92 3.00 15.28 -7.51
CA THR A 92 3.97 15.25 -8.62
C THR A 92 3.69 16.30 -9.69
N GLY A 93 2.46 16.85 -9.73
CA GLY A 93 2.01 17.77 -10.77
C GLY A 93 1.62 17.10 -12.09
N VAL A 94 1.61 15.76 -12.15
CA VAL A 94 1.18 14.99 -13.32
C VAL A 94 -0.35 15.01 -13.41
N SER A 95 -0.88 16.04 -14.05
CA SER A 95 -2.31 16.34 -14.13
C SER A 95 -3.14 15.27 -14.83
N GLU A 96 -2.55 14.55 -15.78
CA GLU A 96 -3.16 13.49 -16.57
C GLU A 96 -3.46 12.23 -15.75
N GLY A 97 -2.79 12.11 -14.60
CA GLY A 97 -3.04 11.10 -13.58
C GLY A 97 -4.23 11.37 -12.68
N ASN A 98 -4.87 12.54 -12.77
CA ASN A 98 -5.90 12.94 -11.83
C ASN A 98 -7.20 12.15 -12.04
N ILE A 99 -7.75 11.62 -10.95
CA ILE A 99 -8.96 10.81 -10.95
C ILE A 99 -10.07 11.42 -10.09
N GLY A 100 -11.31 11.21 -10.51
CA GLY A 100 -12.49 11.61 -9.77
C GLY A 100 -12.83 10.68 -8.61
N SER A 101 -11.93 10.45 -7.64
CA SER A 101 -12.12 9.47 -6.54
C SER A 101 -13.48 9.60 -5.84
N ALA A 102 -13.85 10.82 -5.41
CA ALA A 102 -15.13 11.08 -4.77
C ALA A 102 -16.34 10.81 -5.68
N ARG A 103 -16.19 10.98 -7.00
CA ARG A 103 -17.24 10.64 -7.96
C ARG A 103 -17.37 9.13 -8.09
N ILE A 104 -16.26 8.40 -8.21
CA ILE A 104 -16.26 6.93 -8.26
C ILE A 104 -16.95 6.35 -7.03
N ILE A 105 -16.59 6.83 -5.83
CA ILE A 105 -17.20 6.38 -4.56
C ILE A 105 -18.72 6.58 -4.56
N LYS A 106 -19.22 7.73 -5.07
CA LYS A 106 -20.67 7.99 -5.15
C LYS A 106 -21.42 7.04 -6.09
N MET A 107 -20.73 6.39 -7.03
CA MET A 107 -21.31 5.46 -8.00
C MET A 107 -21.08 3.99 -7.61
N LEU A 108 -20.38 3.71 -6.50
CA LEU A 108 -20.17 2.35 -6.01
C LEU A 108 -21.46 1.80 -5.41
N ASP A 109 -21.73 0.54 -5.68
CA ASP A 109 -22.83 -0.23 -5.10
C ASP A 109 -22.38 -1.67 -4.85
N VAL A 110 -23.22 -2.47 -4.20
CA VAL A 110 -22.96 -3.88 -3.92
C VAL A 110 -23.99 -4.74 -4.63
N LYS A 111 -23.51 -5.70 -5.43
CA LYS A 111 -24.35 -6.73 -6.05
C LYS A 111 -23.69 -8.09 -5.86
N ASP A 112 -24.47 -9.06 -5.39
CA ASP A 112 -24.00 -10.44 -5.17
C ASP A 112 -22.71 -10.50 -4.32
N ASP A 113 -22.62 -9.67 -3.27
CA ASP A 113 -21.46 -9.52 -2.37
C ASP A 113 -20.16 -8.99 -3.02
N HIS A 114 -20.28 -8.34 -4.20
CA HIS A 114 -19.17 -7.72 -4.91
C HIS A 114 -19.40 -6.22 -5.11
N LEU A 115 -18.33 -5.45 -5.09
CA LEU A 115 -18.33 -4.04 -5.49
C LEU A 115 -18.61 -3.93 -6.99
N VAL A 116 -19.63 -3.15 -7.31
CA VAL A 116 -20.01 -2.80 -8.68
C VAL A 116 -20.10 -1.29 -8.81
N VAL A 117 -20.15 -0.80 -10.05
CA VAL A 117 -20.29 0.62 -10.35
C VAL A 117 -21.54 0.82 -11.17
N GLU A 118 -22.36 1.80 -10.79
CA GLU A 118 -23.52 2.18 -11.58
C GLU A 118 -23.12 2.58 -13.02
N SER A 119 -23.96 2.27 -14.01
CA SER A 119 -23.67 2.54 -15.43
C SER A 119 -23.43 4.03 -15.73
N LYS A 120 -24.04 4.94 -14.97
CA LYS A 120 -23.78 6.39 -15.06
C LYS A 120 -22.33 6.77 -14.72
N GLY A 121 -21.58 5.88 -14.07
CA GLY A 121 -20.18 6.02 -13.69
C GLY A 121 -19.15 5.54 -14.72
N ILE A 122 -19.58 4.95 -15.85
CA ILE A 122 -18.68 4.32 -16.84
C ILE A 122 -17.49 5.22 -17.23
N TYR A 123 -17.75 6.48 -17.60
CA TYR A 123 -16.67 7.41 -17.98
C TYR A 123 -15.71 7.73 -16.84
N SER A 124 -16.15 7.66 -15.58
CA SER A 124 -15.26 7.84 -14.43
C SER A 124 -14.30 6.66 -14.27
N ILE A 125 -14.78 5.44 -14.58
CA ILE A 125 -13.97 4.23 -14.56
C ILE A 125 -13.01 4.18 -15.76
N GLU A 126 -13.44 4.60 -16.95
CA GLU A 126 -12.55 4.73 -18.11
C GLU A 126 -11.41 5.70 -17.83
N ASN A 127 -11.72 6.90 -17.30
CA ASN A 127 -10.70 7.86 -16.89
C ASN A 127 -9.76 7.26 -15.83
N PHE A 128 -10.31 6.60 -14.80
CA PHE A 128 -9.50 5.93 -13.78
C PHE A 128 -8.50 4.94 -14.36
N LEU A 129 -8.93 4.06 -15.28
CA LEU A 129 -8.06 3.06 -15.90
C LEU A 129 -6.97 3.72 -16.77
N MET A 130 -7.30 4.80 -17.49
CA MET A 130 -6.34 5.54 -18.31
C MET A 130 -5.33 6.32 -17.46
N SER A 131 -5.80 7.10 -16.49
CA SER A 131 -4.95 7.84 -15.55
C SER A 131 -4.03 6.90 -14.77
N ARG A 132 -4.52 5.73 -14.34
CA ARG A 132 -3.68 4.69 -13.72
C ARG A 132 -2.52 4.31 -14.63
N ARG A 133 -2.79 3.99 -15.92
CA ARG A 133 -1.72 3.63 -16.87
C ARG A 133 -0.71 4.77 -17.07
N LEU A 134 -1.17 6.02 -17.13
CA LEU A 134 -0.29 7.18 -17.27
C LEU A 134 0.61 7.35 -16.04
N MET A 135 0.05 7.26 -14.84
CA MET A 135 0.80 7.33 -13.58
C MET A 135 1.88 6.25 -13.49
N TYR A 136 1.58 5.03 -13.95
CA TYR A 136 2.57 3.96 -14.01
C TYR A 136 3.82 4.34 -14.82
N TRP A 137 3.66 4.92 -16.00
CA TRP A 137 4.81 5.26 -16.85
C TRP A 137 5.47 6.58 -16.49
N GLN A 138 4.69 7.59 -16.12
CA GLN A 138 5.18 8.94 -15.89
C GLN A 138 5.77 9.11 -14.49
N VAL A 139 5.31 8.34 -13.50
CA VAL A 139 5.74 8.46 -12.10
C VAL A 139 6.41 7.17 -11.63
N TYR A 140 5.66 6.07 -11.52
CA TYR A 140 6.13 4.87 -10.80
C TYR A 140 7.31 4.18 -11.49
N LEU A 141 7.29 4.09 -12.83
CA LEU A 141 8.35 3.49 -13.64
C LEU A 141 9.20 4.56 -14.36
N HIS A 142 9.19 5.79 -13.86
CA HIS A 142 10.02 6.83 -14.46
C HIS A 142 11.50 6.44 -14.35
N LYS A 143 12.21 6.44 -15.47
CA LYS A 143 13.59 5.93 -15.59
C LYS A 143 14.55 6.48 -14.53
N THR A 144 14.42 7.75 -14.15
CA THR A 144 15.28 8.38 -13.14
C THR A 144 14.97 7.85 -11.73
N SER A 145 13.70 7.60 -11.41
CA SER A 145 13.28 7.01 -10.14
C SER A 145 13.79 5.57 -10.04
N VAL A 146 13.60 4.78 -11.10
CA VAL A 146 14.09 3.39 -11.20
C VAL A 146 15.62 3.33 -11.08
N ALA A 147 16.34 4.24 -11.75
CA ALA A 147 17.80 4.33 -11.62
C ALA A 147 18.24 4.63 -10.18
N SER A 148 17.57 5.59 -9.53
CA SER A 148 17.85 5.97 -8.14
C SER A 148 17.57 4.82 -7.17
N GLU A 149 16.47 4.08 -7.39
CA GLU A 149 16.14 2.88 -6.61
C GLU A 149 17.24 1.82 -6.74
N LYS A 150 17.74 1.57 -7.95
CA LYS A 150 18.83 0.60 -8.17
C LYS A 150 20.15 1.02 -7.54
N MET A 151 20.45 2.32 -7.55
CA MET A 151 21.60 2.85 -6.81
C MET A 151 21.46 2.62 -5.31
N LEU A 152 20.25 2.82 -4.75
CA LEU A 152 19.99 2.57 -3.33
C LEU A 152 20.15 1.08 -2.97
N VAL A 153 19.57 0.18 -3.78
CA VAL A 153 19.71 -1.28 -3.64
C VAL A 153 21.19 -1.67 -3.57
N ASN A 154 22.00 -1.20 -4.54
CA ASN A 154 23.43 -1.51 -4.60
C ASN A 154 24.19 -0.94 -3.41
N THR A 155 23.83 0.27 -2.95
CA THR A 155 24.44 0.92 -1.79
C THR A 155 24.20 0.12 -0.51
N LEU A 156 22.96 -0.29 -0.26
CA LEU A 156 22.60 -1.08 0.93
C LEU A 156 23.21 -2.49 0.88
N THR A 157 23.24 -3.11 -0.30
CA THR A 157 23.89 -4.41 -0.50
C THR A 157 25.39 -4.33 -0.17
N ARG A 158 26.07 -3.28 -0.65
CA ARG A 158 27.49 -3.06 -0.35
C ARG A 158 27.73 -2.74 1.12
N ALA A 159 26.85 -1.95 1.74
CA ALA A 159 26.93 -1.65 3.17
C ALA A 159 26.84 -2.93 4.01
N LYS A 160 25.88 -3.82 3.71
CA LYS A 160 25.73 -5.12 4.38
C LYS A 160 26.97 -6.00 4.20
N GLU A 161 27.53 -6.07 2.98
CA GLU A 161 28.76 -6.82 2.71
C GLU A 161 29.95 -6.32 3.55
N LEU A 162 30.11 -4.99 3.67
CA LEU A 162 31.17 -4.39 4.47
C LEU A 162 30.97 -4.62 5.98
N ALA A 163 29.75 -4.48 6.47
CA ALA A 163 29.40 -4.75 7.86
C ALA A 163 29.68 -6.22 8.24
N LEU A 164 29.32 -7.18 7.37
CA LEU A 164 29.63 -8.60 7.56
C LEU A 164 31.14 -8.91 7.59
N ARG A 165 31.97 -8.05 6.98
CA ARG A 165 33.44 -8.14 7.04
C ARG A 165 34.04 -7.43 8.27
N GLY A 166 33.20 -6.90 9.16
CA GLY A 166 33.62 -6.18 10.37
C GLY A 166 34.04 -4.74 10.12
N VAL A 167 33.72 -4.15 8.96
CA VAL A 167 33.95 -2.73 8.73
C VAL A 167 32.89 -1.92 9.47
N GLU A 168 33.32 -1.00 10.34
CA GLU A 168 32.40 -0.12 11.04
C GLU A 168 31.84 0.94 10.08
N LEU A 169 30.52 0.92 9.88
CA LEU A 169 29.81 1.89 9.05
C LEU A 169 29.02 2.87 9.91
N PHE A 170 28.95 4.12 9.43
CA PHE A 170 28.01 5.10 9.95
C PHE A 170 26.58 4.68 9.58
N ALA A 171 25.77 4.37 10.58
CA ALA A 171 24.38 4.00 10.44
C ALA A 171 23.61 4.33 11.73
N SER A 172 22.32 4.60 11.60
CA SER A 172 21.44 4.70 12.77
C SER A 172 21.36 3.34 13.50
N PRO A 173 21.04 3.31 14.80
CA PRO A 173 20.88 2.05 15.53
C PRO A 173 19.88 1.09 14.87
N ALA A 174 18.79 1.63 14.31
CA ALA A 174 17.78 0.85 13.60
C ALA A 174 18.31 0.21 12.31
N LEU A 175 19.07 0.96 11.48
CA LEU A 175 19.64 0.41 10.26
C LEU A 175 20.78 -0.57 10.56
N ARG A 176 21.58 -0.30 11.61
CA ARG A 176 22.68 -1.16 12.04
C ARG A 176 22.23 -2.56 12.48
N PHE A 177 20.99 -2.71 12.94
CA PHE A 177 20.40 -4.03 13.21
C PHE A 177 20.28 -4.92 11.95
N PHE A 178 20.13 -4.31 10.77
CA PHE A 178 19.93 -5.01 9.51
C PHE A 178 21.19 -5.15 8.63
N LEU A 179 22.27 -4.44 8.98
CA LEU A 179 23.57 -4.48 8.30
C LEU A 179 24.46 -5.56 8.90
#